data_AF-A0A815QAD7-F1
#
_entry.id   AF-A0A815QAD7-F1
#
_cell.length_a   1.000
_cell.length_b   1.000
_cell.length_c   1.000
_cell.angle_alpha   90.00
_cell.angle_beta   90.00
_cell.angle_gamma   90.00
#
_symmetry.space_group_name_H-M   'P 1'
#
loop_
_entity.id
_entity.type
_entity.pdbx_description
1 polymer ?
#
loop_
_entity_poly.entity_id
_entity_poly.type
_entity_poly.pdbx_seq_one_letter_code
_entity_poly.pdbx_strand_id
1 'polypeptide(L)'
;PPQMMPRTYPPHTHHINNPQNPNSSSIAICGSCHKEAQDTEGTVLCESGCNFFYHRTCVGLTEHALKMLIHENYAEWVCDKCFAEKHVPPVKLKS
;
A
#
# COMPACT_ATOMS: atom_id res chain seq x y z
N PRO A 1 19.81 0.29 -29.92
CA PRO A 1 18.79 0.65 -28.90
C PRO A 1 18.97 -0.19 -27.62
N PRO A 2 19.40 0.39 -26.48
CA PRO A 2 19.57 -0.39 -25.26
C PRO A 2 18.20 -0.73 -24.69
N GLN A 3 18.01 -2.02 -24.40
CA GLN A 3 16.76 -2.62 -23.94
C GLN A 3 16.55 -2.28 -22.46
N MET A 4 15.41 -1.68 -22.12
CA MET A 4 15.04 -1.42 -20.72
C MET A 4 14.64 -2.73 -20.06
N MET A 5 15.48 -3.22 -19.16
CA MET A 5 15.25 -4.44 -18.40
C MET A 5 14.09 -4.22 -17.41
N PRO A 6 13.19 -5.20 -17.19
CA PRO A 6 12.15 -5.06 -16.17
C PRO A 6 12.81 -5.00 -14.80
N ARG A 7 12.67 -3.87 -14.10
CA ARG A 7 13.25 -3.66 -12.77
C ARG A 7 12.48 -4.51 -11.76
N THR A 8 12.92 -5.75 -11.56
CA THR A 8 12.42 -6.61 -10.49
C THR A 8 13.00 -6.10 -9.17
N TYR A 9 12.17 -5.43 -8.37
CA TYR A 9 12.56 -4.89 -7.07
C TYR A 9 12.51 -5.98 -6.00
N PRO A 10 13.49 -6.02 -5.07
CA PRO A 10 13.52 -7.02 -4.01
C PRO A 10 12.37 -6.79 -3.00
N PRO A 11 11.81 -7.84 -2.35
CA PRO A 11 10.57 -7.76 -1.58
C PRO A 11 10.63 -6.99 -0.24
N HIS A 12 11.73 -6.31 0.07
CA HIS A 12 11.98 -5.80 1.42
C HIS A 12 12.46 -4.34 1.49
N THR A 13 12.56 -3.63 0.37
CA THR A 13 12.86 -2.19 0.40
C THR A 13 11.56 -1.39 0.45
N HIS A 14 11.09 -1.14 1.69
CA HIS A 14 9.89 -0.35 1.99
C HIS A 14 10.00 1.13 1.58
N HIS A 15 11.19 1.61 1.21
CA HIS A 15 11.42 2.93 0.63
C HIS A 15 12.60 2.84 -0.35
N ILE A 16 12.38 3.15 -1.62
CA ILE A 16 13.49 3.29 -2.58
C ILE A 16 13.98 4.74 -2.46
N ASN A 17 14.99 4.97 -1.61
CA ASN A 17 15.72 6.22 -1.65
C ASN A 17 16.60 6.19 -2.91
N ASN A 18 16.27 6.99 -3.92
CA ASN A 18 17.03 7.02 -5.16
C ASN A 18 18.43 7.64 -4.91
N PRO A 19 19.54 6.89 -4.99
CA PRO A 19 20.87 7.43 -4.70
C PRO A 19 21.32 8.51 -5.71
N GLN A 20 20.63 8.63 -6.85
CA GLN A 20 20.92 9.61 -7.91
C GLN A 20 20.09 10.89 -7.83
N ASN A 21 19.13 10.99 -6.91
CA ASN A 21 18.36 12.21 -6.70
C ASN A 21 17.95 12.36 -5.22
N PRO A 22 18.66 13.19 -4.42
CA PRO A 22 18.32 13.44 -3.02
C PRO A 22 16.94 14.07 -2.79
N ASN A 23 16.28 14.54 -3.86
CA ASN A 23 14.92 15.08 -3.85
C ASN A 23 13.86 14.08 -4.35
N SER A 24 14.20 12.81 -4.58
CA SER A 24 13.23 11.81 -5.02
C SER A 24 12.25 11.52 -3.90
N SER A 25 11.03 12.05 -4.01
CA SER A 25 9.89 11.62 -3.21
C SER A 25 9.84 10.09 -3.17
N SER A 26 9.75 9.54 -1.97
CA SER A 26 9.60 8.11 -1.75
C SER A 26 8.41 7.58 -2.54
N ILE A 27 8.69 6.77 -3.57
CA ILE A 27 7.65 6.18 -4.42
C ILE A 27 6.99 5.03 -3.65
N ALA A 28 5.71 5.16 -3.32
CA ALA A 28 4.92 4.08 -2.75
C ALA A 28 4.63 3.02 -3.83
N ILE A 29 4.79 1.74 -3.50
CA ILE A 29 4.52 0.62 -4.40
C ILE A 29 3.33 -0.17 -3.87
N CYS A 30 2.37 -0.47 -4.74
CA CYS A 30 1.20 -1.27 -4.42
C CYS A 30 1.60 -2.70 -4.05
N GLY A 31 1.20 -3.17 -2.87
CA GLY A 31 1.49 -4.52 -2.38
C GLY A 31 0.76 -5.66 -3.10
N SER A 32 -0.11 -5.35 -4.07
CA SER A 32 -0.82 -6.33 -4.91
C SER A 32 -0.26 -6.38 -6.33
N CYS A 33 -0.23 -5.25 -7.05
CA CYS A 33 0.20 -5.21 -8.45
C CYS A 33 1.66 -4.79 -8.67
N HIS A 34 2.38 -4.39 -7.61
CA HIS A 34 3.78 -3.95 -7.65
C HIS A 34 4.05 -2.75 -8.58
N LYS A 35 3.01 -1.98 -8.89
CA LYS A 35 3.10 -0.70 -9.61
C LYS A 35 3.13 0.46 -8.61
N GLU A 36 3.59 1.61 -9.07
CA GLU A 36 3.53 2.86 -8.31
C GLU A 36 2.10 3.13 -7.85
N ALA A 37 1.96 3.49 -6.57
CA ALA A 37 0.71 3.83 -5.93
C ALA A 37 0.70 5.33 -5.64
N GLN A 38 -0.11 6.07 -6.40
CA GLN A 38 -0.26 7.52 -6.24
C GLN A 38 -1.57 7.84 -5.51
N ASP A 39 -1.57 8.87 -4.67
CA ASP A 39 -2.75 9.29 -3.89
C ASP A 39 -3.96 9.64 -4.77
N THR A 40 -3.70 10.13 -5.99
CA THR A 40 -4.73 10.45 -6.99
C THR A 40 -5.53 9.24 -7.45
N GLU A 41 -4.98 8.02 -7.34
CA GLU A 41 -5.63 6.79 -7.80
C GLU A 41 -6.52 6.13 -6.73
N GLY A 42 -6.58 6.71 -5.52
CA GLY A 42 -7.29 6.15 -4.38
C GLY A 42 -6.55 4.94 -3.82
N THR A 43 -5.73 5.19 -2.81
CA THR A 43 -4.89 4.19 -2.15
C THR A 43 -5.35 3.94 -0.71
N VAL A 44 -5.07 2.76 -0.20
CA VAL A 44 -5.32 2.38 1.19
C VAL A 44 -4.07 1.71 1.78
N LEU A 45 -3.76 2.00 3.03
CA LEU A 45 -2.61 1.46 3.75
C LEU A 45 -3.03 0.27 4.61
N CYS A 46 -2.29 -0.84 4.55
CA CYS A 46 -2.47 -1.96 5.48
C CYS A 46 -1.80 -1.66 6.83
N GLU A 47 -2.41 -0.77 7.62
CA GLU A 47 -1.87 -0.21 8.89
C GLU A 47 -1.67 -1.29 9.97
N SER A 48 -2.63 -2.20 10.10
CA SER A 48 -2.60 -3.29 11.09
C SER A 48 -1.66 -4.45 10.73
N GLY A 49 -0.98 -4.42 9.57
CA GLY A 49 -0.41 -5.62 8.97
C GLY A 49 0.99 -5.44 8.40
N CYS A 50 1.08 -5.20 7.10
CA CYS A 50 2.33 -5.19 6.34
C CYS A 50 2.85 -3.79 6.01
N ASN A 51 2.09 -2.72 6.33
CA ASN A 51 2.44 -1.34 6.01
C ASN A 51 2.74 -1.09 4.52
N PHE A 52 2.08 -1.84 3.63
CA PHE A 52 2.08 -1.56 2.19
C PHE A 52 0.84 -0.76 1.80
N PHE A 53 1.02 0.14 0.84
CA PHE A 53 -0.09 0.78 0.13
C PHE A 53 -0.69 -0.19 -0.87
N TYR A 54 -1.98 -0.03 -1.14
CA TYR A 54 -2.72 -0.79 -2.13
C TYR A 54 -3.63 0.15 -2.90
N HIS A 55 -3.69 -0.01 -4.23
CA HIS A 55 -4.76 0.62 -5.00
C HIS A 55 -6.10 0.06 -4.57
N ARG A 56 -7.11 0.91 -4.42
CA ARG A 56 -8.48 0.48 -4.11
C ARG A 56 -8.96 -0.62 -5.08
N THR A 57 -8.63 -0.48 -6.36
CA THR A 57 -9.07 -1.39 -7.42
C THR A 57 -8.37 -2.74 -7.35
N CYS A 58 -7.10 -2.77 -6.90
CA CYS A 58 -6.34 -4.01 -6.73
C CYS A 58 -6.84 -4.88 -5.56
N VAL A 59 -7.62 -4.30 -4.65
CA VAL A 59 -8.17 -4.99 -3.47
C VAL A 59 -9.70 -4.98 -3.46
N GLY A 60 -10.34 -4.65 -4.58
CA GLY A 60 -11.80 -4.69 -4.73
C GLY A 60 -12.56 -3.67 -3.87
N LEU A 61 -11.90 -2.64 -3.37
CA LEU A 61 -12.52 -1.61 -2.53
C LEU A 61 -13.29 -0.61 -3.41
N THR A 62 -14.57 -0.43 -3.10
CA THR A 62 -15.40 0.60 -3.75
C THR A 62 -14.92 1.99 -3.33
N GLU A 63 -15.16 2.99 -4.18
CA GLU A 63 -14.82 4.38 -3.86
C GLU A 63 -15.54 4.86 -2.60
N HIS A 64 -16.81 4.46 -2.42
CA HIS A 64 -17.57 4.81 -1.22
C HIS A 64 -16.99 4.17 0.05
N ALA A 65 -16.57 2.90 -0.01
CA ALA A 65 -15.93 2.23 1.12
C ALA A 65 -14.58 2.88 1.48
N LEU A 66 -13.76 3.23 0.47
CA LEU A 66 -12.53 3.98 0.70
C LEU A 66 -12.81 5.31 1.38
N LYS A 67 -13.82 6.06 0.90
CA LYS A 67 -14.22 7.33 1.49
C LYS A 67 -14.64 7.17 2.96
N MET A 68 -15.43 6.15 3.30
CA MET A 68 -15.79 5.91 4.70
C MET A 68 -14.55 5.62 5.56
N LEU A 69 -13.61 4.82 5.06
CA LEU A 69 -12.38 4.47 5.78
C LEU A 69 -11.49 5.68 6.06
N ILE A 70 -11.23 6.54 5.07
CA ILE A 70 -10.38 7.73 5.27
C ILE A 70 -11.01 8.77 6.21
N HIS A 71 -12.33 8.76 6.35
CA HIS A 71 -13.05 9.70 7.23
C HIS A 71 -13.31 9.13 8.63
N GLU A 72 -13.08 7.85 8.85
CA GLU A 72 -13.30 7.20 10.14
C GLU A 72 -11.98 7.06 10.90
N ASN A 73 -11.76 7.96 11.85
CA ASN A 73 -10.49 8.03 12.58
C ASN A 73 -10.22 6.77 13.41
N TYR A 74 -11.24 5.98 13.76
CA TYR A 74 -11.05 4.76 14.57
C TYR A 74 -10.98 3.48 13.73
N ALA A 75 -11.22 3.56 12.42
CA ALA A 75 -11.05 2.43 11.53
C ALA A 75 -9.60 2.33 11.04
N GLU A 76 -9.21 1.11 10.72
CA GLU A 76 -8.00 0.78 9.97
C GLU A 76 -8.35 -0.30 8.95
N TRP A 77 -7.63 -0.33 7.84
CA TRP A 77 -7.78 -1.39 6.84
C TRP A 77 -6.63 -2.39 6.94
N VAL A 78 -6.93 -3.66 6.66
CA VAL A 78 -5.97 -4.76 6.62
C VAL A 78 -6.14 -5.52 5.31
N CYS A 79 -5.03 -5.88 4.65
CA CYS A 79 -5.07 -6.69 3.44
C CYS A 79 -5.40 -8.16 3.77
N ASP A 80 -5.98 -8.87 2.80
CA ASP A 80 -6.41 -10.27 2.96
C ASP A 80 -5.29 -11.19 3.48
N LYS A 81 -4.06 -10.98 2.99
CA LYS A 81 -2.89 -11.74 3.44
C LYS A 81 -2.62 -11.54 4.94
N CYS A 82 -2.63 -10.30 5.42
CA CYS A 82 -2.39 -10.02 6.83
C CYS A 82 -3.56 -10.46 7.70
N PHE A 83 -4.79 -10.33 7.20
CA PHE A 83 -5.97 -10.85 7.89
C PHE A 83 -5.86 -12.37 8.10
N ALA A 84 -5.46 -13.12 7.07
CA ALA A 84 -5.34 -14.57 7.12
C ALA A 84 -4.13 -15.06 7.95
N GLU A 85 -2.96 -14.42 7.80
CA GLU A 85 -1.70 -14.96 8.34
C GLU A 85 -1.31 -14.35 9.68
N LYS A 86 -1.64 -13.08 9.94
CA LYS A 86 -1.18 -12.35 11.13
C LYS A 86 -2.19 -12.30 12.26
N HIS A 87 -3.32 -13.01 12.14
CA HIS A 87 -4.39 -13.06 13.15
C HIS A 87 -4.85 -11.66 13.59
N VAL A 88 -4.96 -10.72 12.66
CA VAL A 88 -5.41 -9.35 12.96
C VAL A 88 -6.86 -9.42 13.44
N PRO A 89 -7.16 -8.97 14.68
CA PRO A 89 -8.52 -9.05 15.20
C PRO A 89 -9.43 -8.08 14.41
N PRO A 90 -10.67 -8.49 14.07
CA PRO A 90 -11.63 -7.62 13.38
C PRO A 90 -12.01 -6.36 14.17
N VAL A 91 -11.83 -6.39 15.49
CA VAL A 91 -12.09 -5.27 16.39
C VAL A 91 -10.88 -5.09 17.30
N LYS A 92 -10.32 -3.88 17.31
CA LYS A 92 -9.26 -3.48 18.23
C LYS A 92 -9.43 -2.02 18.63
N LEU A 93 -8.87 -1.64 19.77
CA LEU A 93 -8.70 -0.23 20.10
C LEU A 93 -7.59 0.34 19.22
N LYS A 94 -7.85 1.46 18.57
CA LYS A 94 -6.84 2.17 17.79
C LYS A 94 -5.74 2.69 18.72
N SER A 95 -4.48 2.48 18.33
CA SER A 95 -3.28 2.89 19.09
C SER A 95 -2.89 4.34 18.82
#